data_AF-A0AAD9ZMX0-F1
#
_entry.id   AF-A0AAD9ZMX0-F1
#
_cell.length_a   1.000
_cell.length_b   1.000
_cell.length_c   1.000
_cell.angle_alpha   90.00
_cell.angle_beta   90.00
_cell.angle_gamma   90.00
#
_symmetry.space_group_name_H-M   'P 1'
#
loop_
_entity.id
_entity.type
_entity.pdbx_description
1 polymer ?
#
loop_
_entity_poly.entity_id
_entity_poly.type
_entity_poly.pdbx_seq_one_letter_code
_entity_poly.pdbx_strand_id
1 'polypeptide(L)'
;MGVVLAMKIDICKAFDNLRWDFLKHVLAAFGFNDTFIAWMDAILGSSCLSILLNSSPEGYFKCSRGVRQGDPFSPHLFGIVEDFLSCYLFMLSCKGKLLPISTSSGFQAPTQLL
;
A
#
# COMPACT_ATOMS: atom_id res chain seq x y z
N MET A 1 36.19 4.47 -10.22
CA MET A 1 35.41 3.48 -9.46
C MET A 1 34.02 4.04 -9.25
N GLY A 2 32.97 3.40 -9.77
CA GLY A 2 31.58 3.82 -9.54
C GLY A 2 31.08 3.24 -8.21
N VAL A 3 30.27 4.01 -7.47
CA VAL A 3 29.57 3.54 -6.27
C VAL A 3 28.16 3.16 -6.68
N VAL A 4 27.72 1.97 -6.28
CA VAL A 4 26.31 1.53 -6.44
C VAL A 4 25.59 1.79 -5.12
N LEU A 5 24.49 2.54 -5.16
CA LEU A 5 23.63 2.80 -4.01
C LEU A 5 22.32 2.03 -4.18
N ALA A 6 21.95 1.20 -3.21
CA ALA A 6 20.61 0.62 -3.14
C ALA A 6 19.80 1.30 -2.03
N MET A 7 18.51 1.53 -2.29
CA MET A 7 17.55 2.01 -1.30
C MET A 7 16.44 1.00 -1.16
N LYS A 8 16.14 0.61 0.08
CA LYS A 8 14.96 -0.18 0.44
C LYS A 8 13.95 0.71 1.15
N ILE A 9 12.69 0.63 0.75
CA ILE A 9 11.57 1.35 1.37
C ILE A 9 10.67 0.31 2.02
N ASP A 10 10.39 0.46 3.31
CA ASP A 10 9.48 -0.41 4.06
C ASP A 10 8.23 0.37 4.48
N ILE A 11 7.05 -0.21 4.27
CA ILE A 11 5.78 0.42 4.64
C ILE A 11 5.37 -0.06 6.03
N CYS A 12 5.49 0.83 7.02
CA CYS A 12 5.11 0.50 8.39
C CYS A 12 3.65 0.06 8.48
N LYS A 13 3.41 -1.14 9.02
CA LYS A 13 2.08 -1.73 9.24
C LYS A 13 1.19 -1.62 8.00
N ALA A 14 1.72 -2.09 6.87
CA ALA A 14 1.13 -1.90 5.56
C ALA A 14 -0.35 -2.33 5.48
N PHE A 15 -0.68 -3.48 6.07
CA PHE A 15 -2.05 -3.99 6.16
C PHE A 15 -2.96 -3.12 7.04
N ASP A 16 -2.46 -2.52 8.13
CA ASP A 16 -3.27 -1.72 9.06
C ASP A 16 -3.47 -0.28 8.56
N ASN A 17 -2.53 0.23 7.77
CA ASN A 17 -2.47 1.64 7.38
C ASN A 17 -3.09 1.94 6.01
N LEU A 18 -3.51 0.92 5.25
CA LEU A 18 -4.08 1.09 3.92
C LEU A 18 -5.41 1.86 3.97
N ARG A 19 -5.46 3.08 3.44
CA ARG A 19 -6.72 3.85 3.39
C ARG A 19 -7.65 3.30 2.31
N TRP A 20 -8.91 3.09 2.65
CA TRP A 20 -9.91 2.52 1.72
C TRP A 20 -10.18 3.43 0.53
N ASP A 21 -10.23 4.76 0.73
CA ASP A 21 -10.38 5.69 -0.40
C ASP A 21 -9.20 5.61 -1.36
N PHE A 22 -7.97 5.42 -0.85
CA PHE A 22 -6.81 5.23 -1.71
C PHE A 22 -6.90 3.91 -2.48
N LEU A 23 -7.25 2.81 -1.81
CA LEU A 23 -7.46 1.51 -2.45
C LEU A 23 -8.51 1.58 -3.57
N LYS A 24 -9.64 2.29 -3.37
CA LYS A 24 -10.66 2.50 -4.40
C LYS A 24 -10.09 3.19 -5.65
N HIS A 25 -9.31 4.26 -5.46
CA HIS A 25 -8.66 4.95 -6.59
C HIS A 25 -7.67 4.04 -7.32
N VAL A 26 -6.91 3.22 -6.59
CA VAL A 26 -5.97 2.27 -7.19
C VAL A 26 -6.71 1.20 -7.99
N LEU A 27 -7.77 0.60 -7.44
CA LEU A 27 -8.58 -0.39 -8.15
C LEU A 27 -9.20 0.21 -9.42
N ALA A 28 -9.71 1.43 -9.37
CA ALA A 28 -10.20 2.13 -10.55
C ALA A 28 -9.09 2.36 -11.59
N ALA A 29 -7.90 2.76 -11.16
CA ALA A 29 -6.74 2.94 -12.05
C ALA A 29 -6.26 1.63 -12.70
N PHE A 30 -6.44 0.49 -12.03
CA PHE A 30 -6.18 -0.85 -12.57
C PHE A 30 -7.30 -1.38 -13.48
N GLY A 31 -8.40 -0.64 -13.65
CA GLY A 31 -9.49 -1.00 -14.55
C GLY A 31 -10.54 -1.93 -13.94
N PHE A 32 -10.60 -2.07 -12.61
CA PHE A 32 -11.70 -2.77 -11.96
C PHE A 32 -13.01 -2.00 -12.16
N ASN A 33 -14.11 -2.73 -12.37
CA ASN A 33 -15.42 -2.12 -12.55
C ASN A 33 -15.98 -1.58 -11.24
N ASP A 34 -16.94 -0.64 -11.35
CA ASP A 34 -17.57 0.02 -10.20
C ASP A 34 -18.26 -0.98 -9.26
N THR A 35 -18.82 -2.07 -9.80
CA THR A 35 -19.47 -3.12 -9.01
C THR A 35 -18.49 -3.79 -8.05
N PHE A 36 -17.30 -4.16 -8.54
CA PHE A 36 -16.26 -4.77 -7.73
C PHE A 36 -15.75 -3.79 -6.67
N ILE A 37 -15.52 -2.53 -7.05
CA ILE A 37 -15.08 -1.49 -6.13
C ILE A 37 -16.13 -1.27 -5.02
N ALA A 38 -17.43 -1.27 -5.36
CA ALA A 38 -18.51 -1.16 -4.40
C ALA A 38 -18.57 -2.37 -3.45
N TRP A 39 -18.33 -3.59 -3.94
CA TRP A 39 -18.22 -4.76 -3.07
C TRP A 39 -17.05 -4.65 -2.10
N MET A 40 -15.89 -4.20 -2.58
CA MET A 40 -14.73 -3.98 -1.72
C MET A 40 -15.00 -2.92 -0.66
N ASP A 41 -15.63 -1.80 -1.02
CA ASP A 41 -16.00 -0.74 -0.08
C ASP A 41 -16.99 -1.24 0.98
N ALA A 42 -17.97 -2.06 0.59
CA ALA A 42 -18.92 -2.67 1.50
C ALA A 42 -18.26 -3.67 2.47
N ILE A 43 -17.40 -4.56 1.96
CA ILE A 43 -16.67 -5.55 2.77
C ILE A 43 -15.80 -4.82 3.80
N LEU A 44 -15.00 -3.85 3.35
CA LEU A 44 -14.11 -3.09 4.22
C LEU A 44 -14.91 -2.24 5.22
N GLY A 45 -15.95 -1.53 4.77
CA GLY A 45 -16.81 -0.71 5.61
C GLY A 45 -17.59 -1.47 6.68
N SER A 46 -17.84 -2.77 6.46
CA SER A 46 -18.48 -3.65 7.46
C SER A 46 -17.51 -4.13 8.56
N SER A 47 -16.20 -3.92 8.39
CA SER A 47 -15.21 -4.48 9.30
C SER A 47 -15.22 -3.82 10.68
N CYS A 48 -15.15 -4.68 11.70
CA CYS A 48 -15.15 -4.31 13.11
C CYS A 48 -14.06 -5.09 13.85
N LEU A 49 -13.50 -4.47 14.89
CA LEU A 49 -12.51 -5.02 15.80
C LEU A 49 -13.11 -5.17 17.18
N SER A 50 -12.64 -6.16 17.94
CA SER A 50 -12.97 -6.35 19.35
C SER A 50 -11.68 -6.61 20.12
N ILE A 51 -11.64 -6.27 21.40
CA ILE A 51 -10.48 -6.50 22.25
C ILE A 51 -10.69 -7.81 22.99
N LEU A 52 -9.76 -8.74 22.87
CA LEU A 52 -9.85 -10.02 23.59
C LEU A 52 -9.31 -9.85 25.02
N LEU A 53 -10.19 -9.94 26.02
CA LEU A 53 -9.85 -9.93 27.44
C LEU A 53 -10.18 -11.30 28.06
N ASN A 54 -9.17 -11.99 28.60
CA ASN A 54 -9.32 -13.35 29.15
C ASN A 54 -10.03 -14.32 28.19
N SER A 55 -9.70 -14.24 26.89
CA SER A 55 -10.34 -15.02 25.82
C SER A 55 -11.82 -14.70 25.54
N SER A 56 -12.37 -13.65 26.15
CA SER A 56 -13.68 -13.08 25.83
C SER A 56 -13.53 -11.82 24.95
N PRO A 57 -14.24 -11.70 23.83
CA PRO A 57 -14.26 -10.46 23.05
C PRO A 57 -15.06 -9.39 23.80
N GLU A 58 -14.45 -8.23 23.99
CA GLU A 58 -15.01 -7.08 24.71
C GLU A 58 -15.04 -5.85 23.81
N GLY A 59 -16.23 -5.27 23.69
CA GLY A 59 -16.50 -4.10 22.86
C GLY A 59 -16.39 -4.36 21.35
N TYR A 60 -16.90 -3.40 20.57
CA TYR A 60 -16.78 -3.39 19.11
C TYR A 60 -16.40 -2.00 18.62
N PHE A 61 -15.37 -1.95 17.78
CA PHE A 61 -14.84 -0.74 17.19
C PHE A 61 -14.90 -0.87 15.68
N LYS A 62 -15.52 0.09 14.99
CA LYS A 62 -15.48 0.11 13.53
C LYS A 62 -14.07 0.40 13.05
N CYS A 63 -13.63 -0.33 12.03
CA CYS A 63 -12.43 0.03 11.31
C CYS A 63 -12.71 1.23 10.40
N SER A 64 -11.68 2.02 10.11
CA SER A 64 -11.73 3.14 9.16
C SER A 64 -10.65 3.04 8.07
N ARG A 65 -9.76 2.06 8.20
CA ARG A 65 -8.65 1.77 7.30
C ARG A 65 -8.13 0.36 7.57
N GLY A 66 -7.25 -0.07 6.69
CA GLY A 66 -6.56 -1.34 6.74
C GLY A 66 -7.37 -2.47 6.14
N VAL A 67 -6.71 -3.60 5.99
CA VAL A 67 -7.24 -4.86 5.49
C VAL A 67 -6.95 -5.94 6.51
N ARG A 68 -7.80 -6.96 6.60
CA ARG A 68 -7.71 -7.95 7.67
C ARG A 68 -6.52 -8.87 7.46
N GLN A 69 -5.59 -8.90 8.40
CA GLN A 69 -4.51 -9.88 8.37
C GLN A 69 -5.09 -11.30 8.57
N GLY A 70 -4.65 -12.25 7.74
CA GLY A 70 -5.19 -13.61 7.71
C GLY A 70 -6.42 -13.80 6.82
N ASP A 71 -6.95 -12.74 6.21
CA ASP A 71 -7.89 -12.86 5.08
C ASP A 71 -7.10 -13.19 3.80
N PRO A 72 -7.46 -14.25 3.06
CA PRO A 72 -6.79 -14.61 1.80
C PRO A 72 -6.83 -13.50 0.74
N PHE A 73 -7.78 -12.56 0.81
CA PHE A 73 -7.87 -11.46 -0.16
C PHE A 73 -6.92 -10.29 0.18
N SER A 74 -6.61 -10.07 1.45
CA SER A 74 -5.80 -8.93 1.90
C SER A 74 -4.41 -8.83 1.24
N PRO A 75 -3.64 -9.93 1.07
CA PRO A 75 -2.36 -9.87 0.36
C PRO A 75 -2.49 -9.43 -1.09
N HIS A 76 -3.58 -9.80 -1.78
CA HIS A 76 -3.80 -9.45 -3.17
C HIS A 76 -4.14 -7.96 -3.33
N LEU A 77 -5.00 -7.43 -2.46
CA LEU A 77 -5.32 -6.00 -2.43
C LEU A 77 -4.06 -5.18 -2.14
N PHE A 78 -3.23 -5.65 -1.22
CA PHE A 78 -1.98 -4.99 -0.89
C PHE A 78 -0.97 -5.05 -2.05
N GLY A 79 -0.83 -6.20 -2.72
CA GLY A 79 0.03 -6.34 -3.89
C GLY A 79 -0.34 -5.41 -5.03
N ILE A 80 -1.63 -5.25 -5.33
CA ILE A 80 -2.09 -4.28 -6.35
C ILE A 80 -1.69 -2.84 -5.97
N VAL A 81 -1.79 -2.50 -4.68
CA VAL A 81 -1.38 -1.18 -4.17
C VAL A 81 0.14 -1.00 -4.27
N GLU A 82 0.91 -2.03 -3.96
CA GLU A 82 2.36 -2.03 -4.09
C GLU A 82 2.81 -1.85 -5.55
N ASP A 83 2.20 -2.59 -6.47
CA ASP A 83 2.45 -2.46 -7.91
C ASP A 83 2.12 -1.04 -8.40
N PHE A 84 0.98 -0.49 -7.95
CA PHE A 84 0.62 0.90 -8.25
C PHE A 84 1.70 1.88 -7.77
N LEU A 85 2.17 1.73 -6.53
CA LEU A 85 3.21 2.59 -5.96
C LEU A 85 4.52 2.46 -6.73
N SER A 86 4.89 1.25 -7.13
CA SER A 86 6.10 0.99 -7.94
C SER A 86 6.03 1.71 -9.28
N CYS A 87 4.92 1.55 -10.02
CA CYS A 87 4.70 2.26 -11.28
C CYS A 87 4.65 3.78 -11.09
N TYR A 88 4.01 4.27 -10.03
CA TYR A 88 3.90 5.69 -9.74
C TYR A 88 5.26 6.33 -9.44
N LEU A 89 6.09 5.66 -8.63
CA LEU A 89 7.46 6.11 -8.32
C LEU A 89 8.33 6.11 -9.58
N PHE A 90 8.24 5.08 -10.41
CA PHE A 90 8.94 5.04 -11.69
C PHE A 90 8.54 6.22 -12.60
N MET A 91 7.24 6.51 -12.69
CA MET A 91 6.72 7.64 -13.47
C MET A 91 7.20 9.00 -12.92
N LEU A 92 7.24 9.18 -11.60
CA LEU A 92 7.80 10.38 -10.98
C LEU A 92 9.30 10.53 -11.26
N SER A 93 10.05 9.41 -11.28
CA SER A 93 11.46 9.37 -11.64
C SER A 93 11.69 9.84 -13.08
N CYS A 94 10.95 9.28 -14.05
CA CYS A 94 11.04 9.68 -15.45
C CYS A 94 10.66 11.16 -15.68
N LYS A 95 9.75 11.70 -14.86
CA LYS A 95 9.34 13.12 -14.92
C LYS A 95 10.31 14.06 -14.20
N GLY A 96 11.40 13.55 -13.63
CA GLY A 96 12.35 14.36 -12.85
C GLY A 96 11.74 15.01 -11.62
N LYS A 97 10.63 14.45 -11.09
CA LYS A 97 9.93 14.98 -9.90
C LYS A 97 10.50 14.44 -8.59
N LEU A 98 11.35 13.43 -8.66
CA LEU A 98 12.08 12.93 -7.50
C LEU A 98 13.36 13.75 -7.32
N LEU A 99 13.57 14.23 -6.10
CA LEU A 99 14.81 14.92 -5.77
C LEU A 99 15.96 13.90 -5.73
N PRO A 100 17.09 14.18 -6.40
CA PRO A 100 18.25 13.31 -6.31
C PRO A 100 18.79 13.34 -4.88
N ILE A 101 19.16 12.17 -4.38
CA ILE A 101 19.90 12.09 -3.13
C ILE A 101 21.31 12.60 -3.42
N SER A 102 21.69 13.70 -2.78
CA SER A 102 23.03 14.26 -2.92
C SER A 102 24.04 13.32 -2.28
N THR A 103 24.83 12.65 -3.11
CA THR A 103 26.03 11.92 -2.71
C THR A 103 27.26 12.69 -3.20
N SER A 104 28.39 12.56 -2.50
CA SER A 104 29.60 13.33 -2.78
C SER A 104 30.33 12.95 -4.10
N SER A 105 29.79 12.03 -4.90
CA SER A 105 30.39 11.56 -6.15
C SER A 105 29.30 11.17 -7.15
N GLY A 106 29.36 11.76 -8.36
CA GLY A 106 28.34 11.71 -9.41
C GLY A 106 27.61 10.37 -9.56
N PHE A 107 26.29 10.41 -9.42
CA PHE A 107 25.43 9.24 -9.25
C PHE A 107 24.70 8.86 -10.55
N GLN A 108 24.59 7.54 -10.78
CA GLN A 108 23.73 6.92 -11.79
C GLN A 108 22.69 6.09 -11.03
N ALA A 109 21.41 6.46 -11.11
CA ALA A 109 20.36 5.87 -10.29
C ALA A 109 20.03 4.42 -10.71
N PRO A 110 20.12 3.43 -9.80
CA PRO A 110 19.64 2.10 -10.09
C PRO A 110 18.12 2.07 -9.96
N THR A 111 17.50 1.37 -10.91
CA THR A 111 16.04 1.24 -11.04
C THR A 111 15.67 -0.20 -10.75
N GLN A 112 15.52 -0.56 -9.47
CA GLN A 112 14.66 -1.67 -9.06
C GLN A 112 14.07 -1.37 -7.69
N LEU A 113 12.74 -1.33 -7.63
CA LEU A 113 11.93 -1.28 -6.42
C LEU A 113 11.58 -2.72 -6.07
N LEU A 114 12.08 -3.19 -4.92
CA LEU A 114 11.68 -4.40 -4.19
C LEU A 114 11.40 -3.99 -2.75
#